data_AF-A0A518I2U0-F1
#
_entry.id   AF-A0A518I2U0-F1
#
_cell.length_a   1.000
_cell.length_b   1.000
_cell.length_c   1.000
_cell.angle_alpha   90.00
_cell.angle_beta   90.00
_cell.angle_gamma   90.00
#
_symmetry.space_group_name_H-M   'P 1'
#
loop_
_entity.id
_entity.type
_entity.pdbx_description
1 polymer ?
#
loop_
_entity_poly.entity_id
_entity_poly.type
_entity_poly.pdbx_seq_one_letter_code
_entity_poly.pdbx_strand_id
1 'polypeptide(L)'
;MIELKVEKFKPEYAGKLNFYVSAVDSQVRTDTDGPTIGILICKSKSDIKVEYSLRDLTKPIGVSEYQITENLPEQFRSSIPSIEQIEAELGGWDDE
;
A
#
# COMPACT_ATOMS: atom_id res chain seq x y z
N MET A 1 0.49 4.88 6.19
CA MET A 1 1.47 4.41 5.20
C MET A 1 0.85 3.26 4.42
N ILE A 2 0.99 3.25 3.08
CA ILE A 2 0.50 2.16 2.22
C ILE A 2 1.66 1.56 1.42
N GLU A 3 1.75 0.22 1.40
CA GLU A 3 2.70 -0.55 0.61
C GLU A 3 1.94 -1.46 -0.36
N LEU A 4 2.23 -1.38 -1.66
CA LEU A 4 1.64 -2.26 -2.68
C LEU A 4 2.65 -3.31 -3.15
N LYS A 5 2.22 -4.57 -3.23
CA LYS A 5 2.99 -5.70 -3.77
C LYS A 5 2.20 -6.43 -4.84
N VAL A 6 2.77 -6.51 -6.04
CA VAL A 6 2.22 -7.28 -7.16
C VAL A 6 2.37 -8.80 -6.99
N GLU A 7 3.10 -9.22 -5.95
CA GLU A 7 3.32 -10.61 -5.60
C GLU A 7 2.45 -11.05 -4.41
N LYS A 8 2.42 -12.37 -4.16
CA LYS A 8 1.84 -12.94 -2.95
C LYS A 8 2.58 -12.45 -1.71
N PHE A 9 1.87 -12.35 -0.58
CA PHE A 9 2.45 -12.00 0.70
C PHE A 9 3.67 -12.86 1.06
N LYS A 10 4.76 -12.21 1.47
CA LYS A 10 5.95 -12.82 2.06
C LYS A 10 6.17 -12.22 3.46
N PRO A 11 6.59 -13.01 4.47
CA PRO A 11 6.81 -12.50 5.83
C PRO A 11 7.73 -11.27 5.91
N GLU A 12 8.76 -11.20 5.06
CA GLU A 12 9.67 -10.04 4.98
C GLU A 12 8.96 -8.70 4.71
N TYR A 13 7.78 -8.71 4.09
CA TYR A 13 7.03 -7.49 3.80
C TYR A 13 6.51 -6.84 5.09
N ALA A 14 6.14 -7.64 6.09
CA ALA A 14 5.74 -7.13 7.40
C ALA A 14 6.91 -6.41 8.09
N GLY A 15 8.12 -6.96 7.97
CA GLY A 15 9.33 -6.33 8.51
C GLY A 15 9.65 -4.98 7.84
N LYS A 16 9.60 -4.92 6.51
CA LYS A 16 9.78 -3.67 5.74
C LYS A 16 8.74 -2.62 6.13
N LEU A 17 7.46 -3.01 6.18
CA LEU A 17 6.38 -2.11 6.58
C LEU A 17 6.54 -1.62 8.02
N ASN A 18 6.88 -2.49 8.96
CA ASN A 18 7.15 -2.10 10.35
C ASN A 18 8.31 -1.09 10.46
N PHE A 19 9.35 -1.24 9.65
CA PHE A 19 10.43 -0.25 9.56
C PHE A 19 9.90 1.09 9.07
N TYR A 20 9.14 1.13 7.98
CA TYR A 20 8.59 2.38 7.44
C TYR A 20 7.63 3.08 8.40
N VAL A 21 6.74 2.33 9.06
CA VAL A 21 5.85 2.89 10.10
C VAL A 21 6.68 3.52 11.23
N SER A 22 7.76 2.87 11.67
CA SER A 22 8.66 3.41 12.70
C SER A 22 9.34 4.71 12.25
N ALA A 23 9.76 4.78 11.00
CA ALA A 23 10.41 5.97 10.45
C ALA A 23 9.44 7.15 10.36
N VAL A 24 8.22 6.92 9.88
CA VAL A 24 7.16 7.93 9.81
C VAL A 24 6.78 8.42 11.21
N ASP A 25 6.57 7.49 12.15
CA ASP A 25 6.28 7.82 13.55
C ASP A 25 7.37 8.67 14.21
N SER A 26 8.63 8.53 13.78
CA SER A 26 9.76 9.25 14.38
C SER A 26 10.10 10.57 13.69
N GLN A 27 9.80 10.69 12.39
CA GLN A 27 10.30 11.81 11.56
C GLN A 27 9.19 12.73 11.04
N VAL A 28 7.96 12.22 10.94
CA VAL A 28 6.86 12.93 10.25
C VAL A 28 5.68 13.16 11.19
N ARG A 29 5.37 12.20 12.06
CA ARG A 29 4.24 12.29 12.98
C ARG A 29 4.41 13.48 13.93
N THR A 30 3.34 14.24 14.10
CA THR A 30 3.25 15.35 15.06
C THR A 30 2.57 14.91 16.36
N ASP A 31 2.60 15.75 17.39
CA ASP A 31 2.02 15.44 18.71
C ASP A 31 0.48 15.30 18.68
N THR A 32 -0.18 15.88 17.68
CA THR A 32 -1.64 15.78 17.51
C THR A 32 -2.09 14.58 16.68
N ASP A 33 -1.15 13.89 16.03
CA ASP A 33 -1.46 12.74 15.18
C ASP A 33 -1.61 11.46 16.01
N GLY A 34 -2.49 10.57 15.54
CA GLY A 34 -2.55 9.20 16.03
C GLY A 34 -1.33 8.36 15.60
N PRO A 35 -1.22 7.11 16.08
CA PRO A 35 -0.18 6.20 15.64
C PRO A 35 -0.27 5.94 14.13
N THR A 36 0.87 5.88 13.45
CA THR A 36 0.90 5.60 12.01
C THR A 36 0.38 4.19 11.74
N ILE A 37 -0.67 4.09 10.90
CA ILE A 37 -1.22 2.80 10.45
C ILE A 37 -0.48 2.35 9.20
N GLY A 38 0.03 1.11 9.22
CA GLY A 38 0.64 0.46 8.07
C GLY A 38 -0.37 -0.42 7.34
N ILE A 39 -0.55 -0.23 6.03
CA ILE A 39 -1.43 -1.06 5.19
C ILE A 39 -0.57 -1.71 4.11
N LEU A 40 -0.48 -3.04 4.13
CA LEU A 40 0.13 -3.82 3.06
C LEU A 40 -0.96 -4.38 2.15
N ILE A 41 -0.93 -4.01 0.88
CA ILE A 41 -1.83 -4.53 -0.15
C ILE A 41 -1.03 -5.46 -1.05
N CYS A 42 -1.45 -6.72 -1.19
CA CYS A 42 -0.72 -7.73 -1.96
C CYS A 42 -1.64 -8.51 -2.91
N LYS A 43 -1.08 -9.20 -3.90
CA LYS A 43 -1.89 -9.94 -4.89
C LYS A 43 -2.73 -11.04 -4.25
N SER A 44 -2.17 -11.72 -3.25
CA SER A 44 -2.88 -12.68 -2.41
C SER A 44 -2.10 -12.93 -1.13
N LYS A 45 -2.74 -13.46 -0.09
CA LYS A 45 -2.17 -13.77 1.22
C LYS A 45 -2.65 -15.14 1.71
N SER A 46 -1.99 -15.63 2.74
CA SER A 46 -2.47 -16.76 3.54
C SER A 46 -2.67 -16.22 4.95
N ASP A 47 -3.86 -16.35 5.49
CA ASP A 47 -4.20 -15.78 6.80
C ASP A 47 -3.27 -16.30 7.88
N ILE A 48 -2.92 -17.58 7.84
CA ILE A 48 -1.95 -18.20 8.75
C ILE A 48 -0.57 -17.54 8.62
N LYS A 49 -0.06 -17.36 7.40
CA LYS A 49 1.26 -16.72 7.20
C LYS A 49 1.26 -15.27 7.67
N VAL A 50 0.18 -14.54 7.43
CA VAL A 50 0.01 -13.16 7.88
C VAL A 50 -0.01 -13.11 9.40
N GLU A 51 -0.86 -13.92 10.03
CA GLU A 51 -0.99 -14.04 11.48
C GLU A 51 0.36 -14.27 12.15
N TYR A 52 1.12 -15.28 11.71
CA TYR A 52 2.45 -15.56 12.27
C TYR A 52 3.47 -14.45 12.01
N SER A 53 3.34 -13.71 10.90
CA SER A 53 4.25 -12.61 10.58
C SER A 53 3.96 -11.35 11.40
N LEU A 54 2.71 -11.17 11.86
CA LEU A 54 2.27 -9.99 12.59
C LEU A 54 2.17 -10.20 14.11
N ARG A 55 2.11 -11.46 14.59
CA ARG A 55 1.82 -11.82 15.99
C ARG A 55 2.58 -11.00 17.03
N ASP A 56 3.88 -10.81 16.84
CA ASP A 56 4.75 -10.12 17.80
C ASP A 56 5.08 -8.67 17.38
N LEU A 57 4.46 -8.17 16.31
CA LEU A 57 4.58 -6.77 15.92
C LEU A 57 3.61 -5.91 16.73
N THR A 58 4.14 -4.93 17.44
CA THR A 58 3.35 -4.04 18.29
C THR A 58 2.74 -2.84 17.56
N LYS A 59 3.20 -2.56 16.34
CA LYS A 59 2.72 -1.44 15.52
C LYS A 59 1.44 -1.82 14.78
N PRO A 60 0.50 -0.88 14.56
CA PRO A 60 -0.75 -1.19 13.88
C PRO A 60 -0.51 -1.42 12.38
N ILE A 61 -0.44 -2.70 12.00
CA ILE A 61 -0.19 -3.14 10.63
C ILE A 61 -1.32 -4.09 10.18
N GLY A 62 -1.92 -3.78 9.04
CA GLY A 62 -2.91 -4.62 8.37
C GLY A 62 -2.42 -5.12 7.01
N VAL A 63 -2.85 -6.32 6.63
CA VAL A 63 -2.57 -6.91 5.31
C VAL A 63 -3.88 -7.22 4.59
N SER A 64 -4.05 -6.67 3.40
CA SER A 64 -5.19 -6.93 2.51
C SER A 64 -4.73 -7.50 1.17
N GLU A 65 -5.65 -8.19 0.52
CA GLU A 65 -5.52 -8.54 -0.89
C GLU A 65 -6.18 -7.47 -1.76
N TYR A 66 -5.73 -7.34 -3.01
CA TYR A 66 -6.47 -6.60 -4.03
C TYR A 66 -7.03 -7.56 -5.08
N GLN A 67 -8.11 -7.13 -5.73
CA GLN A 67 -8.71 -7.85 -6.85
C GLN A 67 -8.47 -7.04 -8.12
N ILE A 68 -7.98 -7.70 -9.17
CA ILE A 68 -7.90 -7.11 -10.49
C ILE A 68 -9.26 -7.32 -11.16
N THR A 69 -9.88 -6.23 -11.59
CA THR A 69 -11.08 -6.26 -12.42
C THR A 69 -10.75 -5.72 -13.80
N GLU A 70 -11.17 -6.43 -14.84
CA GLU A 70 -11.13 -5.91 -16.21
C GLU A 70 -12.28 -4.92 -16.46
N ASN A 71 -13.32 -4.97 -15.63
CA ASN A 71 -14.48 -4.09 -15.72
C ASN A 71 -14.38 -2.99 -14.65
N LEU A 72 -14.08 -1.77 -15.08
CA LEU A 72 -14.15 -0.60 -14.22
C LEU A 72 -15.61 -0.30 -13.87
N PRO A 73 -16.01 -0.26 -12.58
CA PRO A 73 -17.38 0.06 -12.19
C PRO A 73 -17.79 1.43 -12.74
N GLU A 74 -19.01 1.56 -13.27
CA GLU A 74 -19.47 2.78 -13.96
C GLU A 74 -19.34 4.03 -13.08
N GLN A 75 -19.58 3.90 -11.78
CA GLN A 75 -19.45 4.99 -10.81
C GLN A 75 -18.04 5.61 -10.74
N PHE A 76 -17.00 4.89 -11.15
CA PHE A 76 -15.62 5.37 -11.15
C PHE A 76 -15.16 5.88 -12.52
N ARG A 77 -15.93 5.68 -13.60
CA ARG A 77 -15.52 6.09 -14.96
C ARG A 77 -15.26 7.60 -15.07
N SER A 78 -16.04 8.43 -14.38
CA SER A 78 -15.87 9.88 -14.40
C SER A 78 -14.71 10.38 -13.52
N SER A 79 -14.12 9.52 -12.69
CA SER A 79 -13.05 9.88 -11.73
C SER A 79 -11.67 9.41 -12.18
N ILE A 80 -11.58 8.63 -13.27
CA ILE A 80 -10.31 8.15 -13.82
C ILE A 80 -9.95 9.03 -15.03
N PRO A 81 -8.71 9.55 -15.10
CA PRO A 81 -8.26 10.33 -16.25
C PRO A 81 -8.28 9.50 -17.54
N SER A 82 -8.47 10.17 -18.68
CA SER A 82 -8.35 9.52 -19.99
C SER A 82 -6.91 9.14 -20.29
N ILE A 83 -6.70 8.26 -21.29
CA ILE A 83 -5.36 7.85 -21.70
C ILE A 83 -4.56 9.06 -22.16
N GLU A 84 -5.18 9.97 -22.92
CA GLU A 84 -4.55 11.20 -23.40
C GLU A 84 -4.13 12.12 -22.24
N GLN A 85 -4.93 12.18 -21.17
CA GLN A 85 -4.59 12.97 -19.97
C GLN A 85 -3.39 12.35 -19.22
N ILE A 86 -3.36 11.02 -19.10
CA ILE A 86 -2.24 10.30 -18.48
C ILE A 86 -0.95 10.53 -19.27
N GLU A 87 -1.00 10.39 -20.60
CA GLU A 87 0.14 10.62 -21.48
C GLU A 87 0.63 12.07 -21.42
N ALA A 88 -0.27 13.05 -21.37
CA ALA A 88 0.10 14.45 -21.24
C ALA A 88 0.80 14.77 -19.90
N GLU A 89 0.39 14.15 -18.80
CA GLU A 89 1.00 14.35 -17.48
C GLU A 89 2.32 13.59 -17.31
N LEU A 90 2.46 12.40 -17.91
CA LEU A 90 3.65 11.56 -17.80
C LEU A 90 4.69 11.80 -18.90
N GLY A 91 4.30 12.38 -20.05
CA GLY A 91 5.20 12.65 -21.18
C GLY A 91 6.29 13.70 -20.91
N GLY A 92 6.28 14.33 -19.73
CA GLY A 92 7.38 15.17 -19.25
C GLY A 92 8.49 14.42 -18.51
N TRP A 93 8.41 13.09 -18.38
CA TRP A 93 9.42 12.26 -17.67
C TRP A 93 10.48 11.63 -18.60
N ASP A 94 10.44 11.91 -19.91
CA ASP A 94 11.39 11.38 -20.89
C ASP A 94 12.64 12.27 -21.10
N ASP A 95 12.81 13.34 -20.31
CA ASP A 95 13.98 14.24 -20.35
C ASP A 95 14.71 14.29 -18.98
N GLU A 96 15.32 13.19 -18.53
CA GLU A 96 16.48 13.20 -17.60
C GLU A 96 17.34 11.92 -17.68
#